data_AF-A0A0D2VWH4-F1
#
_entry.id   AF-A0A0D2VWH4-F1
#
_cell.length_a   1.000
_cell.length_b   1.000
_cell.length_c   1.000
_cell.angle_alpha   90.00
_cell.angle_beta   90.00
_cell.angle_gamma   90.00
#
_symmetry.space_group_name_H-M   'P 1'
#
loop_
_entity.id
_entity.type
_entity.pdbx_description
1 polymer ?
#
loop_
_entity_poly.entity_id
_entity_poly.type
_entity_poly.pdbx_seq_one_letter_code
_entity_poly.pdbx_strand_id
1 'polypeptide(L)'
;MDLPGLGQFYCVACARYFIDELSLNVHFKSKVHRRRLKELKEPAYTQEDAEAAAGMSTTLTSRSNAAGASGSGTTSTAASSSAPAPTATSMDA
;
A
#
# COMPACT_ATOMS: atom_id res chain seq x y z
N MET A 1 14.36 -10.90 -17.05
CA MET A 1 13.63 -9.66 -17.37
C MET A 1 12.91 -9.89 -18.69
N ASP A 2 11.72 -10.45 -18.63
CA ASP A 2 10.82 -10.57 -19.77
C ASP A 2 9.50 -9.91 -19.36
N LEU A 3 9.27 -8.70 -19.87
CA LEU A 3 8.05 -7.95 -19.62
C LEU A 3 7.14 -8.12 -20.83
N PRO A 4 5.84 -8.39 -20.63
CA PRO A 4 4.92 -8.58 -21.73
C PRO A 4 4.87 -7.33 -22.62
N GLY A 5 4.79 -7.53 -23.93
CA GLY A 5 4.79 -6.43 -24.91
C GLY A 5 6.10 -5.63 -24.96
N LEU A 6 7.22 -6.21 -24.52
CA LEU A 6 8.51 -5.51 -24.34
C LEU A 6 8.41 -4.31 -23.39
N GLY A 7 7.44 -4.32 -22.47
CA GLY A 7 7.21 -3.24 -21.52
C GLY A 7 6.54 -1.99 -22.10
N GLN A 8 6.08 -2.01 -23.35
CA GLN A 8 5.50 -0.83 -24.02
C GLN A 8 4.09 -0.48 -23.49
N PHE A 9 3.26 -1.48 -23.20
CA PHE A 9 1.87 -1.25 -22.79
C PHE A 9 1.74 -1.37 -21.27
N TYR A 10 1.84 -0.25 -20.56
CA TYR A 10 1.84 -0.20 -19.10
C TYR A 10 0.73 0.67 -18.51
N CYS A 11 0.03 0.16 -17.50
CA CYS A 11 -0.92 0.95 -16.71
C CYS A 11 -0.31 1.38 -15.37
N VAL A 12 -0.13 2.69 -15.19
CA VAL A 12 0.47 3.28 -13.98
C VAL A 12 -0.38 3.05 -12.72
N ALA A 13 -1.70 3.23 -12.81
CA ALA A 13 -2.58 3.11 -11.66
C ALA A 13 -2.66 1.68 -11.09
N CYS A 14 -2.50 0.67 -11.97
CA CYS A 14 -2.60 -0.75 -11.61
C CYS A 14 -1.24 -1.47 -11.55
N ALA A 15 -0.14 -0.78 -11.88
CA ALA A 15 1.21 -1.33 -11.95
C ALA A 15 1.30 -2.65 -12.72
N ARG A 16 0.67 -2.73 -13.91
CA ARG A 16 0.59 -3.94 -14.73
C ARG A 16 0.97 -3.67 -16.19
N TYR A 17 1.76 -4.59 -16.75
CA TYR A 17 2.12 -4.62 -18.17
C TYR A 17 1.16 -5.50 -18.96
N PHE A 18 0.95 -5.14 -20.21
CA PHE A 18 0.06 -5.77 -21.17
C PHE A 18 0.81 -6.12 -22.44
N ILE A 19 0.28 -7.07 -23.22
CA ILE A 19 0.92 -7.57 -24.44
C ILE A 19 0.69 -6.61 -25.60
N ASP A 20 -0.55 -6.08 -25.72
CA ASP A 20 -1.00 -5.23 -26.83
C ASP A 20 -1.75 -3.99 -26.35
N GLU A 21 -1.81 -2.96 -27.19
CA GLU A 21 -2.56 -1.72 -26.93
C GLU A 21 -4.07 -1.97 -26.71
N LEU A 22 -4.66 -2.90 -27.47
CA LEU A 22 -6.08 -3.26 -27.34
C LEU A 22 -6.39 -3.79 -25.94
N SER A 23 -5.51 -4.61 -25.38
CA SER A 23 -5.69 -5.19 -24.05
C SER A 23 -5.58 -4.13 -22.95
N LEU A 24 -4.70 -3.14 -23.13
CA LEU A 24 -4.57 -1.97 -22.25
C LEU A 24 -5.82 -1.06 -22.32
N ASN A 25 -6.37 -0.86 -23.51
CA ASN A 25 -7.62 -0.10 -23.71
C ASN A 25 -8.84 -0.79 -23.10
N VAL A 26 -8.93 -2.12 -23.21
CA VAL A 26 -9.97 -2.90 -22.52
C VAL A 26 -9.79 -2.83 -21.01
N HIS A 27 -8.54 -2.87 -20.52
CA HIS A 27 -8.24 -2.72 -19.10
C HIS A 27 -8.77 -1.39 -18.53
N PHE A 28 -8.57 -0.26 -19.23
CA PHE A 28 -9.10 1.04 -18.77
C PHE A 28 -10.63 1.07 -18.64
N LYS A 29 -11.34 0.33 -19.49
CA LYS A 29 -12.81 0.20 -19.44
C LYS A 29 -13.30 -0.83 -18.42
N SER A 30 -12.41 -1.57 -17.77
CA SER A 30 -12.77 -2.58 -16.78
C SER A 30 -13.20 -1.97 -15.45
N LYS A 31 -14.00 -2.71 -14.67
CA LYS A 31 -14.41 -2.29 -13.32
C LYS A 31 -13.23 -2.22 -12.35
N VAL A 32 -12.24 -3.10 -12.53
CA VAL A 32 -11.03 -3.16 -11.68
C VAL A 32 -10.24 -1.86 -11.78
N HIS A 33 -9.98 -1.40 -13.00
CA HIS A 33 -9.25 -0.14 -13.21
C HIS A 33 -10.00 1.06 -12.61
N ARG A 34 -11.31 1.16 -12.88
CA ARG A 34 -12.14 2.24 -12.31
C ARG A 34 -12.21 2.21 -10.79
N ARG A 35 -12.19 1.03 -10.17
CA ARG A 35 -12.14 0.91 -8.70
C ARG A 35 -10.80 1.43 -8.18
N ARG A 36 -9.70 1.04 -8.81
CA ARG A 36 -8.36 1.50 -8.43
C ARG A 36 -8.21 3.01 -8.53
N LEU A 37 -8.75 3.62 -9.58
CA LEU A 37 -8.78 5.08 -9.71
C LEU A 37 -9.60 5.79 -8.62
N LYS A 38 -10.56 5.13 -7.98
CA LYS A 38 -11.28 5.70 -6.83
C LYS A 38 -10.47 5.56 -5.55
N GLU A 39 -9.88 4.39 -5.32
CA GLU A 39 -8.98 4.13 -4.19
C GLU A 39 -7.80 5.12 -4.17
N LEU A 40 -7.19 5.42 -5.33
CA LEU A 40 -6.08 6.38 -5.43
C LEU A 40 -6.48 7.85 -5.21
N LYS A 41 -7.78 8.18 -5.27
CA LYS A 41 -8.26 9.54 -5.01
C LYS A 41 -8.48 9.79 -3.52
N GLU A 42 -8.73 8.73 -2.77
CA GLU A 42 -8.80 8.79 -1.32
C GLU A 42 -7.37 8.92 -0.76
N PRO A 43 -7.15 9.78 0.25
CA PRO A 43 -5.84 9.84 0.90
C PRO A 43 -5.47 8.46 1.44
N ALA A 44 -4.19 8.10 1.33
CA ALA A 44 -3.72 6.86 1.93
C ALA A 44 -3.92 6.94 3.44
N TYR A 45 -4.47 5.87 4.03
CA TYR A 45 -4.66 5.78 5.47
C TYR A 45 -3.32 5.96 6.20
N THR A 46 -3.24 6.96 7.06
CA THR A 46 -2.01 7.31 7.79
C THR A 46 -2.06 6.82 9.24
N GLN A 47 -0.89 6.75 9.87
CA GLN A 47 -0.77 6.31 11.27
C GLN A 47 -1.51 7.26 12.23
N GLU A 48 -1.55 8.56 11.92
CA GLU A 48 -2.33 9.57 12.67
C GLU A 48 -3.83 9.26 12.64
N ASP A 49 -4.38 8.76 11.54
CA ASP A 49 -5.78 8.34 11.45
C ASP A 49 -6.05 7.15 12.39
N ALA A 50 -5.09 6.25 12.52
CA ALA A 50 -5.16 5.10 13.44
C ALA A 50 -5.11 5.54 14.91
N GLU A 51 -4.20 6.46 15.24
CA GLU A 51 -4.05 7.00 16.59
C GLU A 51 -5.28 7.82 17.00
N ALA A 52 -5.84 8.62 16.08
CA ALA A 52 -7.08 9.35 16.29
C ALA A 52 -8.28 8.42 16.52
N ALA A 53 -8.42 7.35 15.72
CA ALA A 53 -9.47 6.36 15.88
C ALA A 53 -9.34 5.56 17.19
N ALA A 54 -8.11 5.31 17.64
CA ALA A 54 -7.82 4.65 18.91
C ALA A 54 -7.96 5.56 20.14
N GLY A 55 -8.30 6.85 19.96
CA GLY A 55 -8.42 7.82 21.05
C GLY A 55 -7.09 8.31 21.62
N MET A 56 -5.97 8.01 20.95
CA MET A 56 -4.63 8.43 21.34
C MET A 56 -4.32 9.80 20.74
N SER A 57 -4.98 10.86 21.22
CA SER A 57 -4.57 12.21 20.85
C SER A 57 -3.21 12.51 21.47
N THR A 58 -2.18 12.74 20.65
CA THR A 58 -0.89 13.34 21.06
C THR A 58 -1.10 14.81 21.41
N THR A 59 -1.99 15.09 22.35
CA THR A 59 -2.24 16.45 22.81
C THR A 59 -1.02 16.89 23.61
N LEU A 60 -0.13 17.66 22.98
CA LEU A 60 0.98 18.38 23.61
C LEU A 60 0.49 19.50 24.57
N THR A 61 -0.57 19.30 25.35
CA THR A 61 -1.24 20.39 26.10
C THR A 61 -0.71 20.66 27.50
N SER A 62 0.08 19.79 28.15
CA SER A 62 0.73 20.21 29.40
C SER A 62 1.90 19.31 29.76
N ARG A 63 3.11 19.76 29.42
CA ARG A 63 4.34 19.24 30.03
C ARG A 63 4.64 20.05 31.29
N SER A 64 3.97 19.72 32.39
CA SER A 64 4.44 20.02 33.74
C SER A 64 4.13 18.85 34.67
N ASN A 65 5.13 17.96 34.77
CA ASN A 65 5.30 16.87 35.74
C ASN A 65 4.16 15.86 35.94
N ALA A 66 4.20 14.77 35.17
CA ALA A 66 4.01 13.40 35.68
C ALA A 66 4.60 12.40 34.68
N ALA A 67 5.31 11.40 35.21
CA ALA A 67 6.13 10.44 34.48
C ALA A 67 5.32 9.35 33.77
N GLY A 68 5.86 8.82 32.66
CA GLY A 68 5.46 7.52 32.12
C GLY A 68 5.55 7.39 30.59
N ALA A 69 6.54 6.63 30.13
CA ALA A 69 6.74 6.10 28.76
C ALA A 69 7.36 7.04 27.69
N SER A 70 8.66 7.30 27.87
CA SER A 70 9.63 7.27 26.76
C SER A 70 9.49 5.91 26.04
N GLY A 71 9.35 5.80 24.72
CA GLY A 71 10.22 6.38 23.71
C GLY A 71 11.19 5.29 23.25
N SER A 72 10.83 4.54 22.21
CA SER A 72 11.80 3.78 21.43
C SER A 72 12.19 4.65 20.24
N GLY A 73 13.32 5.33 20.39
CA GLY A 73 13.96 6.06 19.33
C GLY A 73 14.53 5.12 18.27
N THR A 74 14.56 5.65 17.06
CA THR A 74 15.71 5.59 16.15
C THR A 74 16.29 4.21 15.82
N THR A 75 16.06 3.74 14.61
CA THR A 75 17.17 3.54 13.66
C THR A 75 16.65 3.70 12.24
N SER A 76 17.02 4.82 11.61
CA SER A 76 17.11 4.87 10.15
C SER A 76 18.28 3.97 9.76
N THR A 77 18.02 2.88 9.02
CA THR A 77 18.60 2.57 7.70
C THR A 77 18.45 1.08 7.38
N ALA A 78 17.90 0.82 6.18
CA ALA A 78 18.05 -0.38 5.36
C ALA A 78 17.40 -1.71 5.83
N ALA A 79 16.24 -2.03 5.23
CA ALA A 79 15.94 -3.39 4.80
C ALA A 79 14.87 -3.39 3.70
N SER A 80 15.35 -3.54 2.47
CA SER A 80 14.55 -3.97 1.32
C SER A 80 13.84 -5.30 1.62
N SER A 81 12.63 -5.45 1.06
CA SER A 81 12.04 -6.72 0.57
C SER A 81 11.89 -7.90 1.55
N SER A 82 10.64 -8.30 1.83
CA SER A 82 10.13 -9.67 1.61
C SER A 82 8.63 -9.74 1.92
N ALA A 83 7.86 -10.04 0.89
CA ALA A 83 6.43 -10.33 0.99
C ALA A 83 6.18 -11.61 1.81
N PRO A 84 5.06 -11.72 2.57
CA PRO A 84 4.58 -13.01 3.01
C PRO A 84 3.94 -13.74 1.82
N ALA A 85 4.52 -14.87 1.42
CA ALA A 85 3.91 -15.79 0.46
C ALA A 85 2.57 -16.29 1.02
N PRO A 86 1.49 -16.36 0.21
CA PRO A 86 0.27 -17.05 0.63
C PRO A 86 0.55 -18.56 0.70
N THR A 87 0.26 -19.15 1.86
CA THR A 87 0.33 -20.57 2.16
C THR A 87 -0.41 -21.40 1.12
N ALA A 88 0.28 -22.40 0.56
CA ALA A 88 -0.28 -23.41 -0.31
C ALA A 88 -1.44 -24.14 0.39
N THR A 89 -2.61 -24.15 -0.25
CA THR A 89 -3.69 -25.08 0.10
C THR A 89 -3.26 -26.48 -0.34
N SER A 90 -2.89 -27.32 0.62
CA SER A 90 -2.81 -28.77 0.44
C SER A 90 -4.22 -29.35 0.47
N MET A 91 -4.69 -29.88 -0.65
CA MET A 91 -5.82 -30.80 -0.71
C MET A 91 -5.27 -32.11 -1.30
N ASP A 92 -5.02 -33.09 -0.44
CA ASP A 92 -4.63 -34.46 -0.77
C ASP A 92 -5.57 -35.41 0.01
N ALA A 93 -6.50 -36.03 -0.73
CA ALA A 93 -7.17 -37.31 -0.50
C ALA A 93 -8.26 -37.52 -1.57
#